data_AF-A0A6B0SL72-F1
#
_entry.id   AF-A0A6B0SL72-F1
#
_cell.length_a   1.000
_cell.length_b   1.000
_cell.length_c   1.000
_cell.angle_alpha   90.00
_cell.angle_beta   90.00
_cell.angle_gamma   90.00
#
_symmetry.space_group_name_H-M   'P 1'
#
loop_
_entity.id
_entity.type
_entity.pdbx_description
1 polymer ?
#
loop_
_entity_poly.entity_id
_entity_poly.type
_entity_poly.pdbx_seq_one_letter_code
_entity_poly.pdbx_strand_id
1 'polypeptide(L)'
;MKRKPVPPAPPSLDRIWTVRDAAPLVPEPEDDCCRRLVERAAVPDRGTASAWLVFLAALGVVDDADSGYARVRSDPGRAALADAFRENVFLVTEVLAALEDTESRTPADVFEAVRERVPRWERSKRDNWAAFWTDRVQRRLDWAVLLGLAERDDDGYRKSE
;
A
#
# COMPACT_ATOMS: atom_id res chain seq x y z
N MET A 1 -8.55 -7.86 9.28
CA MET A 1 -9.20 -7.62 7.96
C MET A 1 -8.17 -6.94 7.05
N LYS A 2 -8.09 -7.30 5.76
CA LYS A 2 -7.11 -6.68 4.86
C LYS A 2 -7.51 -5.23 4.48
N ARG A 3 -6.53 -4.33 4.48
CA ARG A 3 -6.69 -2.90 4.16
C ARG A 3 -6.59 -2.65 2.66
N LYS A 4 -7.43 -1.75 2.13
CA LYS A 4 -7.50 -1.45 0.69
C LYS A 4 -6.67 -0.24 0.25
N PRO A 5 -6.63 0.87 1.01
CA PRO A 5 -5.81 2.03 0.67
C PRO A 5 -4.33 1.64 0.59
N VAL A 6 -3.72 2.01 -0.53
CA VAL A 6 -2.28 1.88 -0.78
C VAL A 6 -1.85 3.21 -1.39
N PRO A 7 -0.99 4.00 -0.72
CA PRO A 7 -0.46 5.24 -1.29
C PRO A 7 0.47 4.91 -2.47
N PRO A 8 0.75 5.88 -3.36
CA PRO A 8 1.81 5.73 -4.35
C PRO A 8 3.13 5.30 -3.68
N ALA A 9 3.83 4.36 -4.29
CA ALA A 9 5.10 3.89 -3.76
C ALA A 9 6.15 5.01 -3.86
N PRO A 10 6.91 5.27 -2.78
CA PRO A 10 7.99 6.25 -2.79
C PRO A 10 9.25 5.71 -3.48
N PRO A 11 10.26 6.56 -3.76
CA PRO A 11 11.54 6.07 -4.30
C PRO A 11 12.37 5.26 -3.30
N SER A 12 12.08 5.33 -1.99
CA SER A 12 12.80 4.62 -0.92
C SER A 12 11.86 4.27 0.24
N LEU A 13 12.15 3.16 0.93
CA LEU A 13 11.47 2.76 2.16
C LEU A 13 11.65 3.78 3.30
N ASP A 14 12.65 4.66 3.26
CA ASP A 14 12.84 5.72 4.26
C ASP A 14 11.61 6.61 4.42
N ARG A 15 10.82 6.74 3.34
CA ARG A 15 9.57 7.48 3.36
C ARG A 15 8.55 6.92 4.35
N ILE A 16 8.54 5.59 4.60
CA ILE A 16 7.70 4.98 5.64
C ILE A 16 7.99 5.66 6.98
N TRP A 17 9.28 5.78 7.32
CA TRP A 17 9.71 6.33 8.60
C TRP A 17 9.43 7.83 8.71
N THR A 18 9.67 8.60 7.64
CA THR A 18 9.29 10.03 7.59
C THR A 18 7.79 10.23 7.84
N VAL A 19 6.93 9.43 7.20
CA VAL A 19 5.48 9.57 7.34
C VAL A 19 5.00 9.05 8.70
N ARG A 20 5.54 7.92 9.18
CA ARG A 20 5.25 7.38 10.51
C ARG A 20 5.62 8.37 11.60
N ASP A 21 6.76 9.04 11.51
CA ASP A 21 7.25 9.93 12.56
C ASP A 21 6.47 11.24 12.68
N ALA A 22 5.66 11.59 11.67
CA ALA A 22 4.68 12.67 11.77
C ALA A 22 3.47 12.27 12.63
N ALA A 23 3.14 10.97 12.72
CA ALA A 23 2.07 10.47 13.56
C ALA A 23 2.44 10.58 15.06
N PRO A 24 1.46 10.85 15.94
CA PRO A 24 1.72 11.07 17.36
C PRO A 24 2.15 9.77 18.08
N LEU A 25 2.81 9.91 19.23
CA LEU A 25 3.09 8.77 20.13
C LEU A 25 1.87 8.35 20.96
N VAL A 26 0.96 9.28 21.21
CA VAL A 26 -0.30 9.06 21.91
C VAL A 26 -1.40 9.10 20.86
N PRO A 27 -2.38 8.17 20.86
CA PRO A 27 -3.43 8.16 19.86
C PRO A 27 -4.15 9.51 19.74
N GLU A 28 -4.34 9.96 18.51
CA GLU A 28 -5.12 11.16 18.16
C GLU A 28 -6.09 10.82 17.02
N PRO A 29 -7.20 11.57 16.88
CA PRO A 29 -8.16 11.37 15.80
C PRO A 29 -7.52 11.39 14.40
N GLU A 30 -8.15 10.69 13.45
CA GLU A 30 -7.65 10.57 12.07
C GLU A 30 -7.39 11.94 11.41
N ASP A 31 -8.28 12.91 11.62
CA ASP A 31 -8.16 14.24 11.02
C ASP A 31 -6.92 14.98 11.50
N ASP A 32 -6.61 14.89 12.78
CA ASP A 32 -5.39 15.48 13.35
C ASP A 32 -4.14 14.76 12.87
N CYS A 33 -4.18 13.44 12.76
CA CYS A 33 -3.07 12.67 12.20
C CYS A 33 -2.84 13.02 10.72
N CYS A 34 -3.90 13.08 9.91
CA CYS A 34 -3.82 13.47 8.51
C CYS A 34 -3.20 14.87 8.35
N ARG A 35 -3.66 15.83 9.16
CA ARG A 35 -3.10 17.18 9.18
C ARG A 35 -1.60 17.18 9.49
N ARG A 36 -1.17 16.41 10.51
CA ARG A 36 0.26 16.27 10.84
C ARG A 36 1.06 15.67 9.69
N LEU A 37 0.54 14.67 8.99
CA LEU A 37 1.20 14.05 7.85
C LEU A 37 1.40 15.04 6.69
N VAL A 38 0.38 15.86 6.42
CA VAL A 38 0.48 16.94 5.43
C VAL A 38 1.53 17.98 5.85
N GLU A 39 1.42 18.49 7.08
CA GLU A 39 2.27 19.58 7.59
C GLU A 39 3.74 19.18 7.83
N ARG A 40 3.98 17.96 8.32
CA ARG A 40 5.29 17.54 8.85
C ARG A 40 6.02 16.50 8.00
N ALA A 41 5.28 15.72 7.22
CA ALA A 41 5.86 14.73 6.30
C ALA A 41 5.69 15.15 4.84
N ALA A 42 5.14 16.33 4.54
CA ALA A 42 4.88 16.78 3.17
C ALA A 42 4.07 15.75 2.37
N VAL A 43 3.03 15.18 2.98
CA VAL A 43 2.02 14.40 2.25
C VAL A 43 1.12 15.38 1.47
N PRO A 44 0.81 15.16 0.18
CA PRO A 44 0.24 16.21 -0.67
C PRO A 44 -1.13 16.73 -0.22
N ASP A 45 -1.98 15.85 0.30
CA ASP A 45 -3.36 16.16 0.64
C ASP A 45 -3.91 15.21 1.71
N ARG A 46 -5.04 15.57 2.31
CA ARG A 46 -5.70 14.77 3.36
C ARG A 46 -6.09 13.37 2.89
N GLY A 47 -6.54 13.20 1.64
CA GLY A 47 -6.91 11.89 1.10
C GLY A 47 -5.71 10.96 0.97
N THR A 48 -4.58 11.49 0.50
CA THR A 48 -3.31 10.75 0.47
C THR A 48 -2.79 10.47 1.88
N ALA A 49 -2.97 11.39 2.84
CA ALA A 49 -2.60 11.18 4.24
C ALA A 49 -3.43 10.07 4.91
N SER A 50 -4.74 10.03 4.70
CA SER A 50 -5.61 8.95 5.17
C SER A 50 -5.19 7.60 4.56
N ALA A 51 -4.85 7.56 3.27
CA ALA A 51 -4.33 6.35 2.64
C ALA A 51 -2.99 5.89 3.25
N TRP A 52 -2.11 6.81 3.61
CA TRP A 52 -0.87 6.51 4.34
C TRP A 52 -1.15 5.95 5.72
N LEU A 53 -2.02 6.56 6.54
CA LEU A 53 -2.33 6.05 7.89
C LEU A 53 -2.84 4.61 7.85
N VAL A 54 -3.81 4.34 6.98
CA VAL A 54 -4.36 2.99 6.82
C VAL A 54 -3.31 1.99 6.33
N PHE A 55 -2.43 2.43 5.43
CA PHE A 55 -1.35 1.57 4.91
C PHE A 55 -0.27 1.30 5.96
N LEU A 56 0.16 2.31 6.72
CA LEU A 56 1.10 2.17 7.82
C LEU A 56 0.56 1.27 8.94
N ALA A 57 -0.76 1.32 9.18
CA ALA A 57 -1.43 0.38 10.08
C ALA A 57 -1.43 -1.06 9.53
N ALA A 58 -1.60 -1.24 8.21
CA ALA A 58 -1.45 -2.55 7.59
C ALA A 58 -0.01 -3.11 7.73
N LEU A 59 0.99 -2.23 7.70
CA LEU A 59 2.40 -2.57 7.90
C LEU A 59 2.80 -2.74 9.37
N GLY A 60 1.90 -2.46 10.32
CA GLY A 60 2.15 -2.61 11.75
C GLY A 60 3.11 -1.55 12.34
N VAL A 61 3.32 -0.42 11.65
CA VAL A 61 4.19 0.67 12.14
C VAL A 61 3.38 1.85 12.71
N VAL A 62 2.06 1.79 12.57
CA VAL A 62 1.08 2.68 13.20
C VAL A 62 -0.03 1.81 13.78
N ASP A 63 -0.47 2.09 14.99
CA ASP A 63 -1.68 1.48 15.56
C ASP A 63 -2.90 2.31 15.14
N ASP A 64 -4.00 1.63 14.80
CA ASP A 64 -5.31 2.23 14.53
C ASP A 64 -6.37 1.63 15.47
N ALA A 65 -6.52 2.26 16.63
CA ALA A 65 -7.50 1.88 17.64
C ALA A 65 -8.71 2.82 17.59
N ASP A 66 -9.75 2.51 18.37
CA ASP A 66 -10.93 3.39 18.48
C ASP A 66 -10.58 4.80 18.97
N SER A 67 -9.48 4.95 19.71
CA SER A 67 -8.94 6.23 20.15
C SER A 67 -8.17 7.02 19.07
N GLY A 68 -8.05 6.47 17.86
CA GLY A 68 -7.33 7.09 16.74
C GLY A 68 -5.99 6.42 16.43
N TYR A 69 -5.10 7.17 15.77
CA TYR A 69 -3.84 6.65 15.25
C TYR A 69 -2.65 7.05 16.12
N ALA A 70 -1.71 6.14 16.33
CA ALA A 70 -0.43 6.41 16.98
C ALA A 70 0.72 5.63 16.32
N ARG A 71 1.92 6.20 16.27
CA ARG A 71 3.09 5.46 15.77
C ARG A 71 3.53 4.38 16.74
N VAL A 72 3.89 3.22 16.19
CA VAL A 72 4.54 2.13 16.93
C VAL A 72 6.03 2.43 17.03
N ARG A 73 6.64 2.16 18.19
CA ARG A 73 8.07 2.44 18.44
C ARG A 73 9.02 1.42 17.81
N SER A 74 8.52 0.32 17.26
CA SER A 74 9.34 -0.66 16.57
C SER A 74 9.75 -0.16 15.19
N ASP A 75 10.98 -0.46 14.80
CA ASP A 75 11.52 -0.24 13.46
C ASP A 75 11.72 -1.59 12.76
N PRO A 76 10.64 -2.28 12.32
CA PRO A 76 10.77 -3.56 11.64
C PRO A 76 11.59 -3.43 10.35
N GLY A 77 12.45 -4.42 10.11
CA GLY A 77 13.22 -4.51 8.88
C GLY A 77 12.35 -4.83 7.66
N ARG A 78 12.93 -4.70 6.46
CA ARG A 78 12.26 -4.90 5.17
C ARG A 78 11.48 -6.22 5.07
N ALA A 79 12.04 -7.32 5.57
CA ALA A 79 11.38 -8.63 5.52
C ALA A 79 10.05 -8.64 6.31
N ALA A 80 10.06 -8.10 7.54
CA ALA A 80 8.84 -8.00 8.35
C ALA A 80 7.80 -7.07 7.73
N LEU A 81 8.23 -5.97 7.09
CA LEU A 81 7.34 -5.09 6.32
C LEU A 81 6.72 -5.82 5.12
N ALA A 82 7.52 -6.64 4.43
CA ALA A 82 7.07 -7.42 3.28
C ALA A 82 6.02 -8.48 3.67
N ASP A 83 6.21 -9.14 4.82
CA ASP A 83 5.23 -10.09 5.37
C ASP A 83 3.93 -9.39 5.76
N ALA A 84 4.02 -8.28 6.51
CA ALA A 84 2.85 -7.49 6.88
C ALA A 84 2.09 -6.97 5.65
N PHE A 85 2.80 -6.53 4.60
CA PHE A 85 2.20 -6.13 3.33
C PHE A 85 1.40 -7.27 2.67
N ARG A 86 1.97 -8.48 2.59
CA ARG A 86 1.31 -9.66 2.01
C ARG A 86 0.06 -10.08 2.80
N GLU A 87 0.16 -10.07 4.12
CA GLU A 87 -0.88 -10.53 5.03
C GLU A 87 -2.02 -9.53 5.15
N ASN A 88 -1.71 -8.24 5.26
CA ASN A 88 -2.66 -7.22 5.69
C ASN A 88 -3.15 -6.31 4.57
N VAL A 89 -2.56 -6.32 3.38
CA VAL A 89 -3.01 -5.47 2.27
C VAL A 89 -3.86 -6.27 1.28
N PHE A 90 -5.05 -5.75 0.98
CA PHE A 90 -6.03 -6.39 0.12
C PHE A 90 -5.47 -6.57 -1.29
N LEU A 91 -5.67 -7.77 -1.83
CA LEU A 91 -5.28 -8.21 -3.17
C LEU A 91 -3.77 -8.43 -3.39
N VAL A 92 -2.91 -8.20 -2.39
CA VAL A 92 -1.46 -8.37 -2.58
C VAL A 92 -1.09 -9.81 -2.87
N THR A 93 -1.64 -10.78 -2.12
CA THR A 93 -1.35 -12.20 -2.33
C THR A 93 -1.68 -12.64 -3.76
N GLU A 94 -2.84 -12.23 -4.27
CA GLU A 94 -3.27 -12.55 -5.63
C GLU A 94 -2.48 -11.81 -6.70
N VAL A 95 -2.11 -10.55 -6.46
CA VAL A 95 -1.24 -9.77 -7.36
C VAL A 95 0.14 -10.42 -7.49
N LEU A 96 0.74 -10.84 -6.38
CA LEU A 96 2.05 -11.51 -6.40
C LEU A 96 1.97 -12.90 -7.06
N ALA A 97 0.88 -13.64 -6.83
CA ALA A 97 0.66 -14.95 -7.45
C ALA A 97 0.42 -14.87 -8.97
N ALA A 98 0.06 -13.68 -9.49
CA ALA A 98 -0.12 -13.44 -10.91
C ALA A 98 1.17 -13.04 -11.64
N LEU A 99 2.29 -12.87 -10.93
CA LEU A 99 3.61 -12.63 -11.54
C LEU A 99 4.28 -13.96 -11.92
N GLU A 100 5.09 -13.91 -12.96
CA GLU A 100 5.90 -15.04 -13.43
C GLU A 100 7.37 -14.82 -13.09
N ASP A 101 8.15 -15.90 -13.07
CA ASP A 101 9.59 -15.84 -12.77
C ASP A 101 10.40 -15.33 -13.98
N THR A 102 9.97 -15.69 -15.20
CA THR A 102 10.72 -15.45 -16.45
C THR A 102 10.17 -14.31 -17.31
N GLU A 103 8.86 -14.08 -17.29
CA GLU A 103 8.21 -13.07 -18.14
C GLU A 103 7.64 -11.92 -17.30
N SER A 104 7.96 -10.69 -17.70
CA SER A 104 7.41 -9.50 -17.09
C SER A 104 5.98 -9.24 -17.55
N ARG A 105 5.13 -8.82 -16.61
CA ARG A 105 3.71 -8.53 -16.84
C ARG A 105 3.41 -7.07 -16.56
N THR A 106 2.59 -6.47 -17.42
CA THR A 106 2.13 -5.09 -17.19
C THR A 106 1.09 -5.07 -16.06
N PRO A 107 0.81 -3.90 -15.44
CA PRO A 107 -0.29 -3.78 -14.48
C PRO A 107 -1.65 -4.18 -15.05
N ALA A 108 -1.86 -4.01 -16.36
CA ALA A 108 -3.09 -4.42 -17.03
C ALA A 108 -3.22 -5.95 -17.08
N ASP A 109 -2.15 -6.66 -17.43
CA ASP A 109 -2.12 -8.13 -17.46
C ASP A 109 -2.38 -8.72 -16.07
N VAL A 110 -1.70 -8.18 -15.06
CA VAL A 110 -1.90 -8.58 -13.65
C VAL A 110 -3.32 -8.27 -13.20
N PHE A 111 -3.87 -7.10 -13.56
CA PHE A 111 -5.24 -6.75 -13.23
C PHE A 111 -6.25 -7.72 -13.84
N GLU A 112 -6.11 -8.10 -15.11
CA GLU A 112 -6.99 -9.07 -15.74
C GLU A 112 -6.96 -10.43 -15.02
N ALA A 113 -5.79 -10.89 -14.58
CA ALA A 113 -5.66 -12.12 -13.80
C ALA A 113 -6.38 -12.08 -12.43
N VAL A 114 -6.45 -10.91 -11.79
CA VAL A 114 -7.08 -10.74 -10.47
C VAL A 114 -8.47 -10.09 -10.53
N ARG A 115 -8.97 -9.78 -11.72
CA ARG A 115 -10.18 -9.00 -11.97
C ARG A 115 -11.39 -9.54 -11.23
N GLU A 116 -11.53 -10.87 -11.19
CA GLU A 116 -12.65 -11.55 -10.55
C GLU A 116 -12.66 -11.40 -9.02
N ARG A 117 -11.49 -11.14 -8.41
CA ARG A 117 -11.34 -10.93 -6.97
C ARG A 117 -11.81 -9.55 -6.50
N VAL A 118 -11.98 -8.60 -7.42
CA VAL A 118 -12.55 -7.29 -7.10
C VAL A 118 -14.04 -7.46 -6.78
N PRO A 119 -14.52 -7.09 -5.57
CA PRO A 119 -15.92 -7.26 -5.21
C PRO A 119 -16.88 -6.50 -6.13
N ARG A 120 -18.05 -7.09 -6.44
CA ARG A 120 -19.04 -6.48 -7.35
C ARG A 120 -19.42 -5.05 -6.96
N TRP A 121 -19.58 -4.78 -5.68
CA TRP A 121 -19.92 -3.44 -5.17
C TRP A 121 -18.80 -2.40 -5.37
N GLU A 122 -17.54 -2.81 -5.47
CA GLU A 122 -16.45 -1.89 -5.85
C GLU A 122 -16.52 -1.56 -7.35
N ARG A 123 -16.91 -2.53 -8.17
CA ARG A 123 -17.09 -2.36 -9.62
C ARG A 123 -18.25 -1.41 -9.94
N SER A 124 -19.28 -1.35 -9.10
CA SER A 124 -20.44 -0.47 -9.30
C SER A 124 -20.24 0.98 -8.82
N LYS A 125 -19.11 1.32 -8.18
CA LYS A 125 -18.88 2.69 -7.67
C LYS A 125 -18.57 3.71 -8.76
N ARG A 126 -18.17 3.26 -9.96
CA ARG A 126 -17.72 4.12 -11.06
C ARG A 126 -17.71 3.33 -12.37
N ASP A 127 -17.97 3.99 -13.48
CA ASP A 127 -17.98 3.34 -14.80
C ASP A 127 -16.60 2.87 -15.23
N ASN A 128 -15.57 3.68 -14.95
CA ASN A 128 -14.16 3.38 -15.26
C ASN A 128 -13.47 2.49 -14.22
N TRP A 129 -14.20 1.61 -13.52
CA TRP A 129 -13.66 0.85 -12.38
C TRP A 129 -12.47 -0.02 -12.76
N ALA A 130 -12.43 -0.55 -13.99
CA ALA A 130 -11.34 -1.39 -14.46
C ALA A 130 -10.01 -0.60 -14.45
N ALA A 131 -9.98 0.55 -15.14
CA ALA A 131 -8.80 1.44 -15.14
C ALA A 131 -8.41 1.87 -13.72
N PHE A 132 -9.38 2.24 -12.89
CA PHE A 132 -9.12 2.58 -11.49
C PHE A 132 -8.50 1.42 -10.68
N TRP A 133 -8.89 0.17 -10.97
CA TRP A 133 -8.31 -0.99 -10.30
C TRP A 133 -6.96 -1.41 -10.90
N THR A 134 -6.72 -1.18 -12.20
CA THR A 134 -5.39 -1.29 -12.80
C THR A 134 -4.38 -0.38 -12.10
N ASP A 135 -4.71 0.89 -11.87
CA ASP A 135 -3.85 1.81 -11.10
C ASP A 135 -3.59 1.30 -9.67
N ARG A 136 -4.60 0.68 -9.05
CA ARG A 136 -4.46 0.08 -7.72
C ARG A 136 -3.57 -1.15 -7.70
N VAL A 137 -3.61 -1.96 -8.76
CA VAL A 137 -2.70 -3.09 -8.97
C VAL A 137 -1.28 -2.56 -9.16
N GLN A 138 -1.08 -1.55 -10.00
CA GLN A 138 0.24 -0.93 -10.18
C GLN A 138 0.85 -0.47 -8.86
N ARG A 139 0.08 0.24 -8.00
CA ARG A 139 0.60 0.65 -6.69
C ARG A 139 1.06 -0.52 -5.83
N ARG A 140 0.38 -1.67 -5.90
CA ARG A 140 0.78 -2.86 -5.15
C ARG A 140 2.05 -3.47 -5.71
N LEU A 141 2.20 -3.47 -7.03
CA LEU A 141 3.40 -3.92 -7.73
C LEU A 141 4.60 -3.02 -7.41
N ASP A 142 4.43 -1.69 -7.45
CA ASP A 142 5.50 -0.75 -7.08
C ASP A 142 5.97 -0.95 -5.62
N TRP A 143 5.03 -1.15 -4.67
CA TRP A 143 5.37 -1.48 -3.28
C TRP A 143 6.02 -2.87 -3.15
N ALA A 144 5.58 -3.86 -3.93
CA ALA A 144 6.20 -5.17 -3.96
C ALA A 144 7.68 -5.09 -4.38
N VAL A 145 8.02 -4.23 -5.34
CA VAL A 145 9.42 -3.98 -5.74
C VAL A 145 10.24 -3.41 -4.59
N LEU A 146 9.74 -2.34 -3.94
CA LEU A 146 10.45 -1.76 -2.78
C LEU A 146 10.67 -2.77 -1.65
N LEU A 147 9.68 -3.63 -1.41
CA LEU A 147 9.72 -4.67 -0.38
C LEU A 147 10.47 -5.94 -0.81
N GLY A 148 10.87 -6.06 -2.07
CA GLY A 148 11.65 -7.19 -2.59
C GLY A 148 10.84 -8.44 -2.81
N LEU A 149 9.58 -8.27 -3.17
CA LEU A 149 8.63 -9.32 -3.52
C LEU A 149 8.42 -9.45 -5.02
N ALA A 150 8.93 -8.48 -5.78
CA ALA A 150 8.86 -8.39 -7.22
C ALA A 150 10.07 -7.61 -7.73
N GLU A 151 10.34 -7.74 -9.02
CA GLU A 151 11.28 -6.92 -9.75
C GLU A 151 10.53 -6.15 -10.84
N ARG A 152 11.13 -5.05 -11.30
CA ARG A 152 10.61 -4.23 -12.39
C ARG A 152 11.69 -3.98 -13.42
N ASP A 153 11.33 -4.16 -14.68
CA ASP A 153 12.13 -3.84 -15.85
C ASP A 153 11.34 -2.94 -16.80
N ASP A 154 11.80 -2.82 -18.05
CA ASP A 154 11.16 -2.01 -19.08
C ASP A 154 9.83 -2.60 -19.57
N ASP A 155 9.64 -3.91 -19.46
CA ASP A 155 8.47 -4.64 -19.95
C ASP A 155 7.38 -4.81 -18.88
N GLY A 156 7.72 -4.68 -17.60
CA GLY A 156 6.76 -4.66 -16.51
C GLY A 156 7.30 -5.18 -15.19
N TYR A 157 6.56 -6.11 -14.58
CA TYR A 157 6.87 -6.68 -13.28
C TYR A 157 6.99 -8.19 -13.37
N ARG A 158 7.98 -8.74 -12.69
CA ARG A 158 8.19 -10.18 -12.54
C ARG A 158 8.41 -10.55 -11.09
N LYS A 159 8.30 -11.83 -10.76
CA LYS A 159 8.54 -12.33 -9.41
C LYS A 159 10.04 -12.20 -9.08
N SER A 160 10.34 -11.80 -7.85
CA SER A 160 11.73 -11.79 -7.37
C SER A 160 12.19 -13.23 -7.12
N GLU A 161 13.44 -13.53 -7.50
CA GLU A 161 14.07 -14.84 -7.27
C GLU A 161 14.20 -15.20 -5.78
#